data_AF-A0A9D4ZSP0-F1
#
_entry.id   AF-A0A9D4ZSP0-F1
#
_cell.length_a   1.000
_cell.length_b   1.000
_cell.length_c   1.000
_cell.angle_alpha   90.00
_cell.angle_beta   90.00
_cell.angle_gamma   90.00
#
_symmetry.space_group_name_H-M   'P 1'
#
loop_
_entity.id
_entity.type
_entity.pdbx_description
1 polymer ?
#
loop_
_entity_poly.entity_id
_entity_poly.type
_entity_poly.pdbx_seq_one_letter_code
_entity_poly.pdbx_strand_id
1 'polypeptide(L)'
;MDPVYISHGSPMLPLEDIPARDFLRQWRQYLPEKPTAIVAISAHWNTSHPSVTTTSQNTTIHDFYGFPPELYKLQYKARGEPELAKQVKGLLQAAGFRTVQEDTKWGLDHGAWVPLYLMYPEADIPVIQLSVQPAQGGLHHYNLGKALSSLKNEGVLIMASGSATHNLRYISSSNAVPAWASEFDDWLNDALSKGRFEEVIEFEKYAPNAKKVHPSPEHFYPLLVALGAAGEDAKACRIHASWAHSSLSMACFSFSTALVQDTERSHDGGTRTWKDSSLNTKSVGSEDPNIKANLGNKGSFLGRFFSRATHGRQ
;
A
#
# COMPACT_ATOMS: atom_id res chain seq x y z
N MET A 1 1.95 3.05 17.36
CA MET A 1 1.53 3.42 16.00
C MET A 1 1.17 2.16 15.24
N ASP A 2 -0.09 2.01 14.85
CA ASP A 2 -0.56 0.78 14.22
C ASP A 2 0.10 0.55 12.84
N PRO A 3 0.60 -0.67 12.53
CA PRO A 3 1.04 -1.02 11.19
C PRO A 3 -0.09 -0.88 10.18
N VAL A 4 0.28 -0.53 8.96
CA VAL A 4 -0.68 -0.36 7.86
C VAL A 4 -0.24 -1.13 6.63
N TYR A 5 -1.22 -1.63 5.89
CA TYR A 5 -1.05 -2.17 4.56
C TYR A 5 -1.76 -1.28 3.55
N ILE A 6 -1.04 -0.92 2.48
CA ILE A 6 -1.52 -0.09 1.39
C ILE A 6 -1.41 -0.89 0.09
N SER A 7 -2.53 -1.02 -0.64
CA SER A 7 -2.48 -1.42 -2.04
C SER A 7 -2.03 -0.21 -2.87
N HIS A 8 -0.80 -0.23 -3.40
CA HIS A 8 -0.22 0.94 -4.09
C HIS A 8 -0.75 1.16 -5.51
N GLY A 9 -1.33 0.14 -6.14
CA GLY A 9 -1.92 0.25 -7.48
C GLY A 9 -0.93 0.57 -8.58
N SER A 10 -1.37 1.36 -9.57
CA SER A 10 -0.51 1.77 -10.69
C SER A 10 0.44 2.90 -10.27
N PRO A 11 1.67 2.98 -10.84
CA PRO A 11 2.53 4.16 -10.72
C PRO A 11 1.84 5.48 -11.06
N MET A 12 0.77 5.43 -11.87
CA MET A 12 -0.03 6.60 -12.24
C MET A 12 -0.90 7.16 -11.12
N LEU A 13 -1.04 6.48 -9.97
CA LEU A 13 -1.93 6.87 -8.89
C LEU A 13 -1.85 8.37 -8.50
N PRO A 14 -0.68 9.05 -8.47
CA PRO A 14 -0.63 10.49 -8.17
C PRO A 14 -1.35 11.38 -9.18
N LEU A 15 -1.49 10.91 -10.42
CA LEU A 15 -2.06 11.61 -11.58
C LEU A 15 -3.46 11.09 -11.98
N GLU A 16 -3.98 10.09 -11.28
CA GLU A 16 -5.30 9.49 -11.54
C GLU A 16 -6.39 10.11 -10.68
N ASP A 17 -7.61 10.20 -11.20
CA ASP A 17 -8.76 10.68 -10.45
C ASP A 17 -9.59 9.48 -9.98
N ILE A 18 -9.11 8.82 -8.90
CA ILE A 18 -9.74 7.63 -8.34
C ILE A 18 -9.84 7.72 -6.81
N PRO A 19 -10.82 7.03 -6.17
CA PRO A 19 -11.05 7.14 -4.72
C PRO A 19 -9.82 6.83 -3.86
N ALA A 20 -8.97 5.90 -4.29
CA ALA A 20 -7.73 5.55 -3.57
C ALA A 20 -6.75 6.73 -3.46
N ARG A 21 -6.66 7.59 -4.49
CA ARG A 21 -5.80 8.78 -4.43
C ARG A 21 -6.32 9.77 -3.39
N ASP A 22 -7.61 10.04 -3.40
CA ASP A 22 -8.23 10.99 -2.46
C ASP A 22 -8.15 10.47 -1.02
N PHE A 23 -8.29 9.16 -0.82
CA PHE A 23 -8.04 8.52 0.47
C PHE A 23 -6.62 8.79 0.97
N LEU A 24 -5.59 8.50 0.17
CA LEU A 24 -4.19 8.70 0.59
C LEU A 24 -3.85 10.18 0.82
N ARG A 25 -4.42 11.11 0.03
CA ARG A 25 -4.26 12.56 0.27
C ARG A 25 -4.89 13.02 1.58
N GLN A 26 -5.90 12.29 2.07
CA GLN A 26 -6.58 12.54 3.34
C GLN A 26 -6.05 11.65 4.46
N TRP A 27 -4.91 10.98 4.27
CA TRP A 27 -4.36 9.99 5.21
C TRP A 27 -4.28 10.48 6.66
N ARG A 28 -3.94 11.74 6.88
CA ARG A 28 -3.87 12.34 8.23
C ARG A 28 -5.20 12.36 8.99
N GLN A 29 -6.34 12.14 8.33
CA GLN A 29 -7.63 11.95 8.98
C GLN A 29 -7.75 10.55 9.61
N TYR A 30 -7.04 9.56 9.07
CA TYR A 30 -7.04 8.16 9.53
C TYR A 30 -5.88 7.87 10.48
N LEU A 31 -4.73 8.50 10.26
CA LEU A 31 -3.57 8.46 11.16
C LEU A 31 -3.13 9.91 11.48
N PRO A 32 -3.72 10.55 12.51
CA PRO A 32 -3.42 11.93 12.84
C PRO A 32 -2.03 12.11 13.47
N GLU A 33 -1.54 11.07 14.15
CA GLU A 33 -0.20 11.07 14.72
C GLU A 33 0.85 10.93 13.62
N LYS A 34 1.77 11.90 13.55
CA LYS A 34 2.88 11.87 12.60
C LYS A 34 3.96 10.89 13.10
N PRO A 35 4.38 9.89 12.30
CA PRO A 35 5.45 8.98 12.70
C PRO A 35 6.78 9.68 12.90
N THR A 36 7.60 9.14 13.79
CA THR A 36 9.00 9.56 13.98
C THR A 36 9.87 9.11 12.81
N ALA A 37 9.55 7.94 12.24
CA ALA A 37 10.16 7.37 11.03
C ALA A 37 9.21 6.32 10.40
N ILE A 38 9.51 5.91 9.17
CA ILE A 38 8.76 4.89 8.43
C ILE A 38 9.70 3.75 8.01
N VAL A 39 9.30 2.51 8.31
CA VAL A 39 9.86 1.32 7.67
C VAL A 39 8.89 0.90 6.57
N ALA A 40 9.28 1.14 5.33
CA ALA A 40 8.51 0.75 4.16
C ALA A 40 8.86 -0.67 3.72
N ILE A 41 7.85 -1.51 3.50
CA ILE A 41 8.03 -2.85 2.94
C ILE A 41 7.34 -2.89 1.59
N SER A 42 8.11 -2.76 0.52
CA SER A 42 7.56 -2.72 -0.84
C SER A 42 7.67 -4.05 -1.56
N ALA A 43 6.61 -4.44 -2.26
CA ALA A 43 6.59 -5.60 -3.15
C ALA A 43 7.60 -5.53 -4.32
N HIS A 44 8.11 -4.33 -4.65
CA HIS A 44 9.05 -4.13 -5.77
C HIS A 44 10.50 -4.29 -5.37
N TRP A 45 10.82 -4.34 -4.07
CA TRP A 45 12.18 -4.60 -3.61
C TRP A 45 12.37 -6.06 -3.18
N ASN A 46 12.77 -6.88 -4.15
CA ASN A 46 12.94 -8.31 -3.99
C ASN A 46 14.41 -8.70 -3.84
N THR A 47 14.74 -9.42 -2.77
CA THR A 47 16.10 -9.92 -2.49
C THR A 47 16.07 -11.38 -2.04
N SER A 48 17.24 -12.03 -1.99
CA SER A 48 17.36 -13.42 -1.51
C SER A 48 17.35 -13.54 0.02
N HIS A 49 17.82 -12.50 0.71
CA HIS A 49 17.85 -12.37 2.17
C HIS A 49 17.20 -11.05 2.57
N PRO A 50 16.62 -10.92 3.79
CA PRO A 50 16.17 -9.64 4.30
C PRO A 50 17.27 -8.57 4.15
N SER A 51 16.94 -7.46 3.51
CA SER A 51 17.86 -6.36 3.25
C SER A 51 17.23 -5.05 3.70
N VAL A 52 18.01 -4.19 4.36
CA VAL A 52 17.54 -2.90 4.90
C VAL A 52 18.36 -1.77 4.27
N THR A 53 17.70 -0.69 3.84
CA THR A 53 18.42 0.47 3.32
C THR A 53 19.09 1.26 4.44
N THR A 54 20.38 1.57 4.28
CA THR A 54 21.17 2.37 5.24
C THR A 54 21.64 3.70 4.68
N THR A 55 21.09 4.13 3.54
CA THR A 55 21.37 5.47 2.97
C THR A 55 20.89 6.58 3.92
N SER A 56 21.60 7.71 3.95
CA SER A 56 21.18 8.91 4.69
C SER A 56 20.16 9.75 3.91
N GLN A 57 20.08 9.56 2.60
CA GLN A 57 19.19 10.28 1.70
C GLN A 57 18.66 9.32 0.63
N ASN A 58 17.34 9.18 0.54
CA ASN A 58 16.73 8.34 -0.48
C ASN A 58 16.76 9.01 -1.85
N THR A 59 17.03 8.21 -2.88
CA THR A 59 16.73 8.53 -4.27
C THR A 59 15.34 8.00 -4.64
N THR A 60 14.68 8.62 -5.62
CA THR A 60 13.41 8.11 -6.17
C THR A 60 13.71 7.19 -7.34
N ILE A 61 13.33 5.93 -7.22
CA ILE A 61 13.43 4.93 -8.28
C ILE A 61 12.14 4.98 -9.12
N HIS A 62 12.31 5.09 -10.43
CA HIS A 62 11.25 4.91 -11.41
C HIS A 62 11.42 3.52 -12.03
N ASP A 63 10.96 2.50 -11.31
CA ASP A 63 11.04 1.06 -11.65
C ASP A 63 9.98 0.62 -12.67
N PHE A 64 9.45 1.58 -13.43
CA PHE A 64 8.40 1.42 -14.43
C PHE A 64 8.75 2.16 -15.73
N TYR A 65 8.20 1.69 -16.85
CA TYR A 65 8.46 2.23 -18.19
C TYR A 65 7.15 2.43 -18.97
N GLY A 66 7.18 3.30 -19.98
CA GLY A 66 6.05 3.50 -20.91
C GLY A 66 4.96 4.44 -20.40
N PHE A 67 5.21 5.19 -19.33
CA PHE A 67 4.28 6.17 -18.76
C PHE A 67 4.53 7.60 -19.29
N PRO A 68 3.60 8.56 -19.07
CA PRO A 68 3.79 9.94 -19.48
C PRO A 68 5.03 10.60 -18.83
N PRO A 69 5.72 11.51 -19.53
CA PRO A 69 6.91 12.21 -19.01
C PRO A 69 6.68 12.94 -17.67
N GLU A 70 5.45 13.38 -17.40
CA GLU A 70 5.07 14.06 -16.16
C GLU A 70 5.30 13.17 -14.93
N LEU A 71 5.05 11.85 -15.07
CA LEU A 71 5.25 10.91 -13.98
C LEU A 71 6.74 10.80 -13.62
N TYR A 72 7.63 10.79 -14.61
CA TYR A 72 9.09 10.72 -14.41
C TYR A 72 9.71 11.98 -13.79
N LYS A 73 8.95 13.08 -13.72
CA LYS A 73 9.37 14.32 -13.05
C LYS A 73 9.09 14.28 -11.55
N LEU A 74 8.22 13.37 -11.09
CA LEU A 74 7.92 13.26 -9.67
C LEU A 74 9.14 12.75 -8.90
N GLN A 75 9.35 13.29 -7.72
CA GLN A 75 10.46 12.95 -6.83
C GLN A 75 9.95 12.97 -5.40
N TYR A 76 10.37 11.98 -4.63
CA TYR A 76 10.11 11.87 -3.20
C TYR A 76 11.44 11.58 -2.50
N LYS A 77 12.09 12.65 -2.03
CA LYS A 77 13.45 12.64 -1.50
C LYS A 77 13.43 12.65 0.03
N ALA A 78 12.73 11.71 0.63
CA ALA A 78 12.75 11.54 2.08
C ALA A 78 14.17 11.23 2.57
N ARG A 79 14.53 11.75 3.75
CA ARG A 79 15.77 11.37 4.43
C ARG A 79 15.73 9.88 4.76
N GLY A 80 16.88 9.22 4.76
CA GLY A 80 16.99 7.88 5.34
C GLY A 80 17.28 7.96 6.84
N GLU A 81 17.20 6.81 7.53
CA GLU A 81 17.42 6.71 8.98
C GLU A 81 18.38 5.55 9.30
N PRO A 82 19.71 5.73 9.15
CA PRO A 82 20.68 4.64 9.28
C PRO A 82 20.69 3.95 10.65
N GLU A 83 20.39 4.66 11.74
CA GLU A 83 20.34 4.05 13.08
C GLU A 83 19.11 3.16 13.24
N LEU A 84 17.94 3.60 12.74
CA LEU A 84 16.76 2.72 12.66
C LEU A 84 17.03 1.50 11.79
N ALA A 85 17.75 1.66 10.67
CA ALA A 85 18.09 0.53 9.81
C ALA A 85 18.96 -0.52 10.53
N LYS A 86 19.93 -0.08 11.35
CA LYS A 86 20.72 -0.97 12.21
C LYS A 86 19.86 -1.64 13.29
N GLN A 87 18.91 -0.91 13.87
CA GLN A 87 17.95 -1.46 14.84
C GLN A 87 17.06 -2.53 14.21
N VAL A 88 16.49 -2.28 13.03
CA VAL A 88 15.71 -3.27 12.25
C VAL A 88 16.54 -4.52 11.99
N LYS A 89 17.79 -4.35 11.53
CA LYS A 89 18.71 -5.48 11.33
C LYS A 89 18.92 -6.28 12.62
N GLY A 90 19.16 -5.61 13.74
CA GLY A 90 19.36 -6.25 15.05
C GLY A 90 18.12 -7.02 15.52
N LEU A 91 16.92 -6.46 15.36
CA LEU A 91 15.66 -7.12 15.68
C LEU A 91 15.45 -8.40 14.86
N LEU A 92 15.72 -8.33 13.55
CA LEU A 92 15.65 -9.51 12.67
C LEU A 92 16.67 -10.58 13.07
N GLN A 93 17.91 -10.20 13.36
CA GLN A 93 18.93 -11.16 13.80
C GLN A 93 18.56 -11.82 15.14
N ALA A 94 18.03 -11.06 16.10
CA ALA A 94 17.56 -11.57 17.38
C ALA A 94 16.37 -12.54 17.22
N ALA A 95 15.54 -12.34 16.19
CA ALA A 95 14.44 -13.24 15.84
C ALA A 95 14.88 -14.49 15.04
N GLY A 96 16.18 -14.67 14.78
CA GLY A 96 16.74 -15.86 14.14
C GLY A 96 16.99 -15.76 12.64
N PHE A 97 16.81 -14.57 12.03
CA PHE A 97 17.21 -14.34 10.64
C PHE A 97 18.73 -14.25 10.55
N ARG A 98 19.37 -15.36 10.16
CA ARG A 98 20.85 -15.52 10.15
C ARG A 98 21.56 -14.49 9.27
N THR A 99 20.98 -14.17 8.12
CA THR A 99 21.53 -13.23 7.16
C THR A 99 20.57 -12.07 6.98
N VAL A 100 21.00 -10.88 7.36
CA VAL A 100 20.31 -9.62 7.10
C VAL A 100 21.32 -8.65 6.50
N GLN A 101 21.05 -8.17 5.28
CA GLN A 101 21.96 -7.32 4.52
C GLN A 101 21.65 -5.85 4.74
N GLU A 102 22.68 -5.02 4.57
CA GLU A 102 22.55 -3.57 4.51
C GLU A 102 22.79 -3.13 3.07
N ASP A 103 21.87 -2.33 2.53
CA ASP A 103 21.99 -1.78 1.18
C ASP A 103 22.15 -0.26 1.23
N THR A 104 23.20 0.26 0.61
CA THR A 104 23.53 1.69 0.56
C THR A 104 23.17 2.33 -0.77
N LYS A 105 22.62 1.58 -1.72
CA LYS A 105 22.38 1.98 -3.11
C LYS A 105 20.90 2.03 -3.47
N TRP A 106 20.09 1.16 -2.91
CA TRP A 106 18.65 1.10 -3.16
C TRP A 106 17.97 2.38 -2.64
N GLY A 107 17.16 3.00 -3.49
CA GLY A 107 16.31 4.13 -3.17
C GLY A 107 14.87 3.69 -2.85
N LEU A 108 13.91 4.60 -2.98
CA LEU A 108 12.49 4.30 -2.85
C LEU A 108 11.92 3.93 -4.23
N ASP A 109 11.46 2.69 -4.40
CA ASP A 109 10.67 2.25 -5.56
C ASP A 109 9.24 2.76 -5.51
N HIS A 110 8.49 2.64 -6.61
CA HIS A 110 7.16 3.24 -6.68
C HIS A 110 6.17 2.67 -5.67
N GLY A 111 6.30 1.40 -5.28
CA GLY A 111 5.48 0.83 -4.22
C GLY A 111 5.68 1.57 -2.90
N ALA A 112 6.90 2.05 -2.61
CA ALA A 112 7.15 2.87 -1.44
C ALA A 112 6.81 4.35 -1.65
N TRP A 113 7.35 4.98 -2.71
CA TRP A 113 7.27 6.44 -2.83
C TRP A 113 5.91 6.96 -3.29
N VAL A 114 5.13 6.22 -4.08
CA VAL A 114 3.83 6.70 -4.57
C VAL A 114 2.83 6.90 -3.42
N PRO A 115 2.60 5.92 -2.52
CA PRO A 115 1.76 6.15 -1.35
C PRO A 115 2.29 7.29 -0.48
N LEU A 116 3.59 7.31 -0.19
CA LEU A 116 4.20 8.33 0.65
C LEU A 116 4.08 9.74 0.07
N TYR A 117 4.23 9.89 -1.25
CA TYR A 117 4.05 11.16 -1.94
C TYR A 117 2.63 11.74 -1.75
N LEU A 118 1.62 10.87 -1.61
CA LEU A 118 0.24 11.29 -1.36
C LEU A 118 -0.05 11.49 0.13
N MET A 119 0.49 10.63 1.00
CA MET A 119 0.27 10.66 2.45
C MET A 119 1.03 11.79 3.16
N TYR A 120 2.28 12.02 2.76
CA TYR A 120 3.24 12.92 3.40
C TYR A 120 4.05 13.70 2.34
N PRO A 121 3.41 14.57 1.53
CA PRO A 121 4.02 15.19 0.36
C PRO A 121 5.27 16.04 0.66
N GLU A 122 5.44 16.49 1.90
CA GLU A 122 6.60 17.28 2.34
C GLU A 122 7.90 16.45 2.42
N ALA A 123 7.81 15.11 2.40
CA ALA A 123 8.94 14.19 2.54
C ALA A 123 9.80 14.46 3.80
N ASP A 124 9.15 14.90 4.87
CA ASP A 124 9.78 15.38 6.10
C ASP A 124 9.83 14.32 7.23
N ILE A 125 9.45 13.08 6.91
CA ILE A 125 9.58 11.90 7.78
C ILE A 125 10.70 11.02 7.22
N PRO A 126 11.68 10.58 8.04
CA PRO A 126 12.68 9.63 7.61
C PRO A 126 12.08 8.30 7.16
N VAL A 127 12.57 7.74 6.06
CA VAL A 127 12.09 6.48 5.48
C VAL A 127 13.26 5.54 5.23
N ILE A 128 13.13 4.30 5.68
CA ILE A 128 13.98 3.19 5.25
C ILE A 128 13.10 2.13 4.59
N GLN A 129 13.67 1.32 3.71
CA GLN A 129 13.01 0.14 3.20
C GLN A 129 13.50 -1.14 3.88
N LEU A 130 12.65 -2.15 3.89
CA LEU A 130 12.96 -3.56 4.14
C LEU A 130 12.44 -4.39 2.97
N SER A 131 13.29 -5.25 2.41
CA SER A 131 12.98 -6.03 1.22
C SER A 131 12.09 -7.25 1.48
N VAL A 132 11.43 -7.72 0.41
CA VAL A 132 10.64 -8.95 0.35
C VAL A 132 11.51 -10.10 -0.19
N GLN A 133 11.24 -11.34 0.22
CA GLN A 133 11.96 -12.53 -0.24
C GLN A 133 11.02 -13.45 -1.04
N PRO A 134 10.89 -13.28 -2.36
CA PRO A 134 9.90 -14.01 -3.17
C PRO A 134 9.98 -15.53 -3.11
N ALA A 135 11.19 -16.07 -2.89
CA ALA A 135 11.43 -17.50 -2.77
C ALA A 135 11.01 -18.11 -1.41
N GLN A 136 10.61 -17.26 -0.45
CA GLN A 136 10.13 -17.67 0.88
C GLN A 136 8.61 -17.60 0.94
N GLY A 137 8.00 -18.38 1.84
CA GLY A 137 6.54 -18.44 1.99
C GLY A 137 5.94 -17.36 2.89
N GLY A 138 4.62 -17.41 3.09
CA GLY A 138 3.91 -16.42 3.90
C GLY A 138 4.36 -16.37 5.37
N LEU A 139 4.66 -17.53 5.97
CA LEU A 139 5.11 -17.60 7.37
C LEU A 139 6.44 -16.87 7.59
N HIS A 140 7.34 -16.89 6.60
CA HIS A 140 8.60 -16.12 6.65
C HIS A 140 8.32 -14.62 6.79
N HIS A 141 7.41 -14.09 5.97
CA HIS A 141 7.06 -12.67 5.95
C HIS A 141 6.25 -12.25 7.18
N TYR A 142 5.36 -13.12 7.68
CA TYR A 142 4.73 -12.91 8.99
C TYR A 142 5.75 -12.81 10.12
N ASN A 143 6.74 -13.72 10.16
CA ASN A 143 7.80 -13.69 11.17
C ASN A 143 8.73 -12.47 11.02
N LEU A 144 8.94 -11.99 9.78
CA LEU A 144 9.65 -10.74 9.52
C LEU A 144 8.91 -9.59 10.20
N GLY A 145 7.59 -9.50 10.03
CA GLY A 145 6.74 -8.54 10.73
C GLY A 145 6.81 -8.67 12.24
N LYS A 146 6.64 -9.89 12.76
CA LYS A 146 6.65 -10.18 14.21
C LYS A 146 7.92 -9.68 14.90
N ALA A 147 9.07 -9.84 14.24
CA ALA A 147 10.35 -9.34 14.72
C ALA A 147 10.40 -7.80 14.86
N LEU A 148 9.62 -7.06 14.07
CA LEU A 148 9.57 -5.60 14.08
C LEU A 148 8.49 -5.01 15.00
N SER A 149 7.71 -5.86 15.67
CA SER A 149 6.53 -5.45 16.44
C SER A 149 6.82 -4.42 17.54
N SER A 150 8.04 -4.38 18.09
CA SER A 150 8.42 -3.40 19.12
C SER A 150 8.51 -1.97 18.60
N LEU A 151 8.83 -1.77 17.30
CA LEU A 151 9.03 -0.46 16.69
C LEU A 151 7.75 0.40 16.74
N LYS A 152 6.59 -0.25 16.76
CA LYS A 152 5.29 0.43 16.88
C LYS A 152 5.17 1.26 18.16
N ASN A 153 5.87 0.87 19.22
CA ASN A 153 5.88 1.57 20.51
C ASN A 153 6.86 2.75 20.53
N GLU A 154 7.72 2.87 19.52
CA GLU A 154 8.74 3.92 19.36
C GLU A 154 8.27 5.04 18.40
N GLY A 155 6.99 5.03 18.01
CA GLY A 155 6.42 5.98 17.07
C GLY A 155 6.79 5.71 15.60
N VAL A 156 7.41 4.56 15.30
CA VAL A 156 7.76 4.16 13.94
C VAL A 156 6.54 3.53 13.26
N LEU A 157 6.23 4.00 12.06
CA LEU A 157 5.19 3.40 11.22
C LEU A 157 5.78 2.26 10.39
N ILE A 158 5.23 1.05 10.55
CA ILE A 158 5.43 -0.04 9.61
C ILE A 158 4.43 0.14 8.47
N MET A 159 4.90 0.57 7.30
CA MET A 159 4.07 0.75 6.11
C MET A 159 4.38 -0.37 5.11
N ALA A 160 3.53 -1.39 5.08
CA ALA A 160 3.58 -2.40 4.05
C ALA A 160 2.85 -1.93 2.79
N SER A 161 3.51 -2.07 1.64
CA SER A 161 2.98 -1.64 0.36
C SER A 161 3.04 -2.76 -0.66
N GLY A 162 1.87 -3.22 -1.09
CA GLY A 162 1.71 -4.30 -2.05
C GLY A 162 0.46 -4.11 -2.90
N SER A 163 -0.24 -5.18 -3.21
CA SER A 163 -1.55 -5.11 -3.86
C SER A 163 -2.46 -6.25 -3.39
N ALA A 164 -3.67 -5.93 -2.90
CA ALA A 164 -4.58 -6.95 -2.36
C ALA A 164 -4.97 -7.98 -3.44
N THR A 165 -5.14 -7.52 -4.68
CA THR A 165 -5.23 -8.37 -5.88
C THR A 165 -4.19 -7.90 -6.91
N HIS A 166 -3.50 -8.81 -7.60
CA HIS A 166 -2.41 -8.42 -8.49
C HIS A 166 -2.24 -9.36 -9.71
N ASN A 167 -3.20 -9.31 -10.64
CA ASN A 167 -3.04 -9.97 -11.94
C ASN A 167 -3.15 -9.00 -13.10
N LEU A 168 -1.98 -8.51 -13.52
CA LEU A 168 -1.82 -7.54 -14.61
C LEU A 168 -2.22 -8.09 -15.99
N ARG A 169 -2.48 -9.40 -16.13
CA ARG A 169 -3.00 -9.99 -17.38
C ARG A 169 -4.48 -9.66 -17.61
N TYR A 170 -5.22 -9.26 -16.58
CA TYR A 170 -6.67 -9.04 -16.63
C TYR A 170 -7.09 -7.58 -16.37
N ILE A 171 -6.13 -6.66 -16.26
CA ILE A 171 -6.45 -5.25 -16.09
C ILE A 171 -7.06 -4.67 -17.37
N SER A 172 -7.96 -3.72 -17.21
CA SER A 172 -8.62 -3.04 -18.32
C SER A 172 -9.13 -1.67 -17.88
N SER A 173 -9.62 -0.87 -18.83
CA SER A 173 -10.33 0.38 -18.53
C SER A 173 -11.79 0.16 -18.13
N SER A 174 -12.25 -1.11 -18.00
CA SER A 174 -13.59 -1.41 -17.55
C SER A 174 -13.75 -1.13 -16.06
N ASN A 175 -14.93 -0.68 -15.66
CA ASN A 175 -15.30 -0.58 -14.25
C ASN A 175 -15.88 -1.89 -13.70
N ALA A 176 -16.09 -2.90 -14.55
CA ALA A 176 -16.60 -4.19 -14.12
C ALA A 176 -15.49 -4.98 -13.41
N VAL A 177 -15.71 -5.26 -12.13
CA VAL A 177 -14.83 -6.11 -11.32
C VAL A 177 -15.14 -7.57 -11.61
N PRO A 178 -14.16 -8.39 -12.03
CA PRO A 178 -14.39 -9.82 -12.23
C PRO A 178 -14.70 -10.53 -10.90
N ALA A 179 -15.65 -11.47 -10.92
CA ALA A 179 -16.07 -12.21 -9.74
C ALA A 179 -14.89 -12.85 -8.97
N TRP A 180 -13.93 -13.43 -9.69
CA TRP A 180 -12.75 -14.05 -9.06
C TRP A 180 -11.90 -13.06 -8.25
N ALA A 181 -11.90 -11.77 -8.63
CA ALA A 181 -11.15 -10.74 -7.94
C ALA A 181 -11.90 -10.27 -6.70
N SER A 182 -13.21 -10.01 -6.83
CA SER A 182 -14.05 -9.61 -5.69
C SER A 182 -14.18 -10.73 -4.65
N GLU A 183 -14.32 -12.00 -5.06
CA GLU A 183 -14.36 -13.15 -4.16
C GLU A 183 -13.10 -13.26 -3.29
N PHE A 184 -11.92 -12.97 -3.86
CA PHE A 184 -10.67 -12.95 -3.11
C PHE A 184 -10.60 -11.75 -2.16
N ASP A 185 -10.96 -10.55 -2.62
CA ASP A 185 -10.95 -9.34 -1.78
C ASP A 185 -11.91 -9.47 -0.59
N ASP A 186 -13.10 -10.02 -0.84
CA ASP A 186 -14.10 -10.29 0.19
C ASP A 186 -13.61 -11.34 1.19
N TRP A 187 -13.02 -12.44 0.70
CA TRP A 187 -12.37 -13.45 1.56
C TRP A 187 -11.25 -12.83 2.40
N LEU A 188 -10.41 -11.98 1.80
CA LEU A 188 -9.28 -11.35 2.50
C LEU A 188 -9.80 -10.45 3.62
N ASN A 189 -10.78 -9.59 3.33
CA ASN A 189 -11.40 -8.72 4.33
C ASN A 189 -12.07 -9.52 5.46
N ASP A 190 -12.80 -10.58 5.12
CA ASP A 190 -13.44 -11.46 6.10
C ASP A 190 -12.42 -12.21 6.97
N ALA A 191 -11.39 -12.80 6.36
CA ALA A 191 -10.34 -13.53 7.08
C ALA A 191 -9.57 -12.61 8.03
N LEU A 192 -9.19 -11.42 7.56
CA LEU A 192 -8.50 -10.43 8.37
C LEU A 192 -9.35 -9.88 9.53
N SER A 193 -10.59 -9.49 9.27
CA SER A 193 -11.49 -8.94 10.31
C SER A 193 -11.88 -9.96 11.38
N LYS A 194 -11.92 -11.26 11.02
CA LYS A 194 -12.22 -12.36 11.95
C LYS A 194 -10.98 -13.01 12.57
N GLY A 195 -9.79 -12.47 12.34
CA GLY A 195 -8.56 -13.00 12.95
C GLY A 195 -8.13 -14.38 12.41
N ARG A 196 -8.57 -14.77 11.21
CA ARG A 196 -8.21 -16.04 10.55
C ARG A 196 -6.81 -15.98 9.95
N PHE A 197 -5.82 -15.57 10.75
CA PHE A 197 -4.47 -15.22 10.27
C PHE A 197 -3.71 -16.40 9.68
N GLU A 198 -3.91 -17.61 10.20
CA GLU A 198 -3.34 -18.82 9.61
C GLU A 198 -3.78 -19.01 8.15
N GLU A 199 -5.05 -18.74 7.85
CA GLU A 199 -5.56 -18.81 6.48
C GLU A 199 -4.96 -17.72 5.58
N VAL A 200 -4.73 -16.53 6.13
CA VAL A 200 -4.10 -15.41 5.40
C VAL A 200 -2.62 -15.69 5.16
N ILE A 201 -1.91 -16.26 6.13
CA ILE A 201 -0.50 -16.68 6.00
C ILE A 201 -0.35 -17.77 4.94
N GLU A 202 -1.29 -18.71 4.88
CA GLU A 202 -1.37 -19.78 3.88
C GLU A 202 -2.37 -19.45 2.74
N PHE A 203 -2.49 -18.18 2.32
CA PHE A 203 -3.54 -17.74 1.39
C PHE A 203 -3.62 -18.56 0.09
N GLU A 204 -2.51 -19.09 -0.42
CA GLU A 204 -2.48 -19.93 -1.63
C GLU A 204 -3.33 -21.21 -1.49
N LYS A 205 -3.54 -21.68 -0.26
CA LYS A 205 -4.32 -22.88 0.08
C LYS A 205 -5.78 -22.56 0.36
N TYR A 206 -6.07 -21.43 1.01
CA TYR A 206 -7.41 -21.12 1.53
C TYR A 206 -8.18 -20.10 0.69
N ALA A 207 -7.49 -19.17 0.03
CA ALA A 207 -8.13 -18.08 -0.68
C ALA A 207 -8.78 -18.56 -1.99
N PRO A 208 -10.01 -18.11 -2.31
CA PRO A 208 -10.62 -18.42 -3.59
C PRO A 208 -9.80 -17.78 -4.71
N ASN A 209 -9.54 -18.52 -5.79
CA ASN A 209 -8.83 -18.01 -6.95
C ASN A 209 -7.39 -17.50 -6.69
N ALA A 210 -6.72 -17.91 -5.59
CA ALA A 210 -5.41 -17.37 -5.17
C ALA A 210 -4.38 -17.23 -6.30
N LYS A 211 -4.10 -18.30 -7.05
CA LYS A 211 -3.15 -18.29 -8.18
C LYS A 211 -3.57 -17.41 -9.35
N LYS A 212 -4.89 -17.20 -9.52
CA LYS A 212 -5.42 -16.31 -10.54
C LYS A 212 -5.32 -14.86 -10.10
N VAL A 213 -5.49 -14.58 -8.82
CA VAL A 213 -5.37 -13.24 -8.25
C VAL A 213 -3.91 -12.81 -8.16
N HIS A 214 -3.05 -13.74 -7.74
CA HIS A 214 -1.61 -13.58 -7.58
C HIS A 214 -0.89 -14.68 -8.37
N PRO A 215 -0.56 -14.42 -9.64
CA PRO A 215 0.25 -15.36 -10.44
C PRO A 215 1.64 -15.60 -9.84
N SER A 216 2.11 -14.64 -9.04
CA SER A 216 3.26 -14.71 -8.16
C SER A 216 2.92 -13.97 -6.85
N PRO A 217 3.44 -14.40 -5.69
CA PRO A 217 2.93 -13.98 -4.38
C PRO A 217 3.59 -12.71 -3.81
N GLU A 218 4.60 -12.15 -4.46
CA GLU A 218 5.42 -11.06 -3.90
C GLU A 218 4.62 -9.79 -3.55
N HIS A 219 3.55 -9.51 -4.30
CA HIS A 219 2.66 -8.37 -4.03
C HIS A 219 1.73 -8.57 -2.83
N PHE A 220 1.58 -9.81 -2.36
CA PHE A 220 0.80 -10.15 -1.17
C PHE A 220 1.66 -10.16 0.10
N TYR A 221 2.95 -10.51 0.01
CA TYR A 221 3.83 -10.65 1.17
C TYR A 221 3.96 -9.42 2.08
N PRO A 222 3.96 -8.17 1.60
CA PRO A 222 3.94 -7.00 2.49
C PRO A 222 2.78 -7.03 3.49
N LEU A 223 1.59 -7.50 3.10
CA LEU A 223 0.43 -7.62 3.99
C LEU A 223 0.75 -8.49 5.21
N LEU A 224 1.46 -9.60 4.99
CA LEU A 224 1.86 -10.53 6.05
C LEU A 224 2.88 -9.89 7.00
N VAL A 225 3.75 -9.01 6.50
CA VAL A 225 4.69 -8.25 7.33
C VAL A 225 3.94 -7.26 8.23
N ALA A 226 2.99 -6.50 7.68
CA ALA A 226 2.17 -5.60 8.51
C ALA A 226 1.35 -6.36 9.55
N LEU A 227 0.76 -7.49 9.16
CA LEU A 227 0.02 -8.37 10.06
C LEU A 227 0.90 -8.89 11.21
N GLY A 228 2.09 -9.40 10.90
CA GLY A 228 3.04 -9.88 11.92
C GLY A 228 3.52 -8.76 12.85
N ALA A 229 3.77 -7.56 12.30
CA ALA A 229 4.21 -6.41 13.09
C ALA A 229 3.15 -5.91 14.08
N ALA A 230 1.87 -6.18 13.80
CA ALA A 230 0.78 -5.78 14.68
C ALA A 230 0.77 -6.60 15.98
N GLY A 231 1.16 -7.87 15.94
CA GLY A 231 1.16 -8.80 17.07
C GLY A 231 0.00 -9.79 17.04
N GLU A 232 0.02 -10.78 17.95
CA GLU A 232 -0.89 -11.94 17.93
C GLU A 232 -2.36 -11.55 18.19
N ASP A 233 -2.60 -10.53 19.02
CA ASP A 233 -3.95 -10.02 19.35
C ASP A 233 -4.43 -8.91 18.40
N ALA A 234 -3.76 -8.72 17.25
CA ALA A 234 -4.14 -7.67 16.32
C ALA A 234 -5.54 -7.91 15.74
N LYS A 235 -6.25 -6.81 15.50
CA LYS A 235 -7.46 -6.76 14.70
C LYS A 235 -7.15 -5.96 13.45
N ALA A 236 -7.53 -6.51 12.30
CA ALA A 236 -7.43 -5.81 11.04
C ALA A 236 -8.73 -5.03 10.77
N CYS A 237 -8.60 -3.76 10.42
CA CYS A 237 -9.69 -2.91 9.97
C CYS A 237 -9.42 -2.47 8.53
N ARG A 238 -10.38 -2.69 7.62
CA ARG A 238 -10.29 -2.16 6.26
C ARG A 238 -10.61 -0.68 6.29
N ILE A 239 -9.59 0.14 6.09
CA ILE A 239 -9.66 1.60 6.16
C ILE A 239 -9.94 2.26 4.80
N HIS A 240 -9.77 1.50 3.71
CA HIS A 240 -10.18 1.92 2.37
C HIS A 240 -10.58 0.72 1.52
N ALA A 241 -11.55 0.90 0.64
CA ALA A 241 -11.98 -0.08 -0.34
C ALA A 241 -12.39 0.62 -1.64
N SER A 242 -11.66 0.38 -2.71
CA SER A 242 -12.05 0.77 -4.07
C SER A 242 -11.36 -0.16 -5.07
N TRP A 243 -11.73 -0.01 -6.34
CA TRP A 243 -11.12 -0.78 -7.44
C TRP A 243 -10.45 0.15 -8.43
N ALA A 244 -9.35 -0.30 -9.00
CA ALA A 244 -8.65 0.33 -10.10
C ALA A 244 -8.45 -0.68 -11.24
N HIS A 245 -8.49 -0.18 -12.47
CA HIS A 245 -8.21 -0.94 -13.69
C HIS A 245 -8.91 -2.32 -13.75
N SER A 246 -10.20 -2.34 -13.44
CA SER A 246 -11.10 -3.51 -13.30
C SER A 246 -10.77 -4.50 -12.17
N SER A 247 -9.52 -4.95 -12.02
CA SER A 247 -9.20 -6.11 -11.17
C SER A 247 -8.16 -5.84 -10.09
N LEU A 248 -7.73 -4.60 -9.90
CA LEU A 248 -6.83 -4.21 -8.81
C LEU A 248 -7.67 -3.66 -7.66
N SER A 249 -7.77 -4.43 -6.59
CA SER A 249 -8.29 -3.95 -5.32
C SER A 249 -7.29 -2.94 -4.76
N MET A 250 -7.81 -1.77 -4.41
CA MET A 250 -7.07 -0.72 -3.72
C MET A 250 -7.28 -0.81 -2.20
N ALA A 251 -7.67 -1.98 -1.68
CA ALA A 251 -7.93 -2.16 -0.26
C ALA A 251 -6.70 -1.78 0.60
N CYS A 252 -6.95 -1.02 1.65
CA CYS A 252 -5.96 -0.66 2.65
C CYS A 252 -6.45 -1.13 4.02
N PHE A 253 -5.52 -1.60 4.86
CA PHE A 253 -5.83 -2.13 6.19
C PHE A 253 -4.96 -1.45 7.24
N SER A 254 -5.56 -1.17 8.40
CA SER A 254 -4.84 -0.87 9.65
C SER A 254 -4.90 -2.09 10.56
N PHE A 255 -3.82 -2.37 11.28
CA PHE A 255 -3.74 -3.51 12.20
C PHE A 255 -3.49 -2.99 13.62
N SER A 256 -4.54 -3.01 14.45
CA SER A 256 -4.48 -2.49 15.81
C SER A 256 -4.62 -3.58 16.84
N THR A 257 -3.86 -3.50 17.93
CA THR A 257 -4.10 -4.34 19.13
C THR A 257 -5.10 -3.70 20.09
N ALA A 258 -5.52 -2.45 19.84
CA ALA A 258 -6.58 -1.83 20.62
C ALA A 258 -7.94 -2.42 20.21
N LEU A 259 -8.86 -2.55 21.18
CA LEU A 259 -10.25 -2.84 20.88
C LEU A 259 -10.75 -1.73 19.96
N VAL A 260 -11.02 -2.07 18.69
CA VAL A 260 -11.85 -1.23 17.83
C VAL A 260 -13.16 -1.06 18.59
N GLN A 261 -13.38 0.14 19.15
CA GLN A 261 -14.72 0.52 19.56
C GLN A 261 -15.53 0.56 18.26
N ASP A 262 -16.51 -0.32 18.16
CA ASP A 262 -17.53 -0.24 17.12
C ASP A 262 -18.09 1.17 17.19
N THR A 263 -17.69 2.01 16.25
CA THR A 263 -18.41 3.26 15.99
C THR A 263 -19.62 2.89 15.15
N GLU A 264 -20.55 2.17 15.77
CA GLU A 264 -21.96 2.32 15.40
C GLU A 264 -22.31 3.78 15.66
N ARG A 265 -22.14 4.62 14.64
CA ARG A 265 -22.83 5.90 14.59
C ARG A 265 -24.32 5.58 14.52
N SER A 266 -24.94 5.55 15.69
CA SER A 266 -26.38 5.56 15.87
C SER A 266 -26.98 6.66 14.99
N HIS A 267 -27.65 6.23 13.91
CA HIS A 267 -28.69 7.02 13.30
C HIS A 267 -29.89 6.96 14.24
N ASP A 268 -29.90 7.83 15.24
CA ASP A 268 -31.13 8.13 15.97
C ASP A 268 -32.02 9.04 15.11
N GLY A 269 -33.31 8.71 15.10
CA GLY A 269 -34.31 9.25 14.22
C GLY A 269 -34.59 10.73 14.48
N GLY A 270 -34.46 11.51 13.42
CA GLY A 270 -34.96 12.87 13.36
C GLY A 270 -35.63 13.11 12.02
N THR A 271 -36.92 12.79 11.92
CA THR A 271 -37.76 13.20 10.79
C THR A 271 -37.69 14.71 10.59
N ARG A 272 -37.07 15.14 9.48
CA ARG A 272 -37.35 16.43 8.84
C ARG A 272 -37.58 16.22 7.36
N THR A 273 -38.85 16.32 7.00
CA THR A 273 -39.34 16.47 5.64
C THR A 273 -38.75 17.74 5.02
N TRP A 274 -38.01 17.62 3.92
CA TRP A 274 -37.67 18.75 3.07
C TRP A 274 -38.65 18.80 1.90
N LYS A 275 -39.50 19.82 1.92
CA LYS A 275 -40.33 20.23 0.80
C LYS A 275 -39.45 20.82 -0.29
N ASP A 276 -39.84 20.46 -1.50
CA ASP A 276 -39.49 21.03 -2.79
C ASP A 276 -39.45 22.57 -2.78
N SER A 277 -38.37 23.16 -3.30
CA SER A 277 -38.40 24.51 -3.88
C SER A 277 -37.23 24.69 -4.85
N SER A 278 -37.61 24.95 -6.08
CA SER A 278 -36.84 25.24 -7.27
C SER A 278 -36.11 26.59 -7.25
N LEU A 279 -35.02 26.65 -8.03
CA LEU A 279 -34.37 27.82 -8.68
C LEU A 279 -33.83 28.91 -7.71
N ASN A 280 -32.57 29.35 -7.81
CA ASN A 280 -32.03 30.06 -8.96
C ASN A 280 -30.53 30.33 -8.77
N THR A 281 -29.85 30.50 -9.89
CA THR A 281 -28.42 30.72 -10.07
C THR A 281 -27.94 32.07 -9.52
N LYS A 282 -26.68 32.12 -9.06
CA LYS A 282 -25.76 33.26 -9.29
C LYS A 282 -24.31 32.83 -9.08
N SER A 283 -23.52 33.07 -10.13
CA SER A 283 -22.08 32.87 -10.27
C SER A 283 -21.27 34.03 -9.72
N VAL A 284 -20.16 33.75 -9.03
CA VAL A 284 -18.87 34.48 -8.99
C VAL A 284 -17.85 33.44 -8.51
N GLY A 285 -16.69 33.14 -9.09
CA GLY A 285 -15.88 33.79 -10.12
C GLY A 285 -14.45 33.97 -9.59
N SER A 286 -13.59 32.95 -9.71
CA SER A 286 -12.11 33.11 -9.77
C SER A 286 -11.46 31.79 -10.23
N GLU A 287 -11.26 31.63 -11.53
CA GLU A 287 -10.44 30.58 -12.14
C GLU A 287 -9.00 31.08 -12.31
N ASP A 288 -8.04 30.22 -11.99
CA ASP A 288 -6.61 30.37 -12.30
C ASP A 288 -6.35 29.85 -13.74
N PRO A 289 -5.88 30.69 -14.69
CA PRO A 289 -5.86 30.33 -16.10
C PRO A 289 -4.50 29.74 -16.48
N ASN A 290 -4.33 28.42 -16.36
CA ASN A 290 -3.46 27.65 -17.23
C ASN A 290 -3.73 26.15 -17.05
N ILE A 291 -3.68 25.40 -18.15
CA ILE A 291 -3.97 23.96 -18.31
C ILE A 291 -5.43 23.68 -18.72
N LYS A 292 -5.78 24.10 -19.93
CA LYS A 292 -6.70 23.34 -20.79
C LYS A 292 -6.11 23.27 -22.20
N ALA A 293 -5.54 22.11 -22.55
CA ALA A 293 -5.50 21.65 -23.93
C ALA A 293 -5.20 20.13 -23.99
N ASN A 294 -6.11 19.42 -24.68
CA ASN A 294 -5.95 18.09 -25.28
C ASN A 294 -5.71 16.87 -24.39
N LEU A 295 -6.80 16.29 -23.89
CA LEU A 295 -6.90 14.85 -23.66
C LEU A 295 -7.78 14.23 -24.74
N GLY A 296 -7.18 14.03 -25.91
CA GLY A 296 -7.71 13.15 -26.95
C GLY A 296 -7.36 11.70 -26.65
N ASN A 297 -8.40 10.87 -26.52
CA ASN A 297 -8.38 9.40 -26.72
C ASN A 297 -7.48 8.56 -25.77
N LYS A 298 -7.86 8.44 -24.49
CA LYS A 298 -7.25 7.54 -23.49
C LYS A 298 -7.82 6.10 -23.57
N GLY A 299 -7.58 5.41 -24.68
CA GLY A 299 -8.17 4.09 -24.93
C GLY A 299 -7.22 3.06 -25.52
N SER A 300 -5.93 3.01 -25.13
CA SER A 300 -5.08 1.88 -25.58
C SER A 300 -3.80 1.57 -24.78
N PHE A 301 -3.49 2.27 -23.68
CA PHE A 301 -2.14 2.15 -23.08
C PHE A 301 -1.98 1.01 -22.07
N LEU A 302 -3.03 0.57 -21.37
CA LEU A 302 -2.87 -0.33 -20.22
C LEU A 302 -2.53 -1.79 -20.57
N GLY A 303 -2.96 -2.30 -21.72
CA GLY A 303 -2.93 -3.75 -22.01
C GLY A 303 -1.59 -4.34 -22.47
N ARG A 304 -0.58 -3.53 -22.85
CA ARG A 304 0.65 -4.05 -23.48
C ARG A 304 1.92 -3.96 -22.65
N PHE A 305 1.93 -3.29 -21.50
CA PHE A 305 3.21 -2.88 -20.89
C PHE A 305 3.58 -3.58 -19.58
N PHE A 306 2.63 -4.16 -18.84
CA PHE A 306 2.91 -4.77 -17.54
C PHE A 306 3.55 -6.18 -17.59
N SER A 307 3.76 -6.77 -18.77
CA SER A 307 4.32 -8.13 -18.91
C SER A 307 5.85 -8.23 -18.73
N ARG A 308 6.59 -7.11 -18.58
CA ARG A 308 8.07 -7.13 -18.57
C ARG A 308 8.71 -6.69 -17.24
N ALA A 309 7.92 -6.38 -16.21
CA ALA A 309 8.42 -6.06 -14.87
C ALA A 309 8.79 -7.31 -14.02
N THR A 310 8.51 -8.53 -14.49
CA THR A 310 8.69 -9.77 -13.70
C THR A 310 9.99 -10.54 -13.98
N HIS A 311 10.90 -10.03 -14.81
CA HIS A 311 12.19 -10.67 -15.02
C HIS A 311 13.30 -9.81 -14.44
N GLY A 312 13.57 -10.05 -13.14
CA GLY A 312 14.80 -9.59 -12.50
C GLY A 312 16.01 -10.05 -13.32
N ARG A 313 16.91 -9.11 -13.61
CA ARG A 313 18.23 -9.47 -14.12
C ARG A 313 18.94 -10.28 -13.03
N GLN A 314 19.43 -11.45 -13.42
CA GLN A 314 20.49 -12.17 -12.70
C GLN A 314 21.72 -11.29 -12.51
#